data_AF-A0A949SWB9-F1
#
_entry.id   AF-A0A949SWB9-F1
#
_cell.length_a   1.000
_cell.length_b   1.000
_cell.length_c   1.000
_cell.angle_alpha   90.00
_cell.angle_beta   90.00
_cell.angle_gamma   90.00
#
_symmetry.space_group_name_H-M   'P 1'
#
loop_
_entity.id
_entity.type
_entity.pdbx_description
1 polymer ?
#
loop_
_entity_poly.entity_id
_entity_poly.type
_entity_poly.pdbx_seq_one_letter_code
_entity_poly.pdbx_strand_id
1 'polypeptide(L)'
;MKPNPQAAGLRRHQHGFTAVELVTVLSLAAVVLGSIVVGFGTLARSRPTVASVVAVPLGGTRVLNFYGESGTTRNTVTAPHYGMMAQAEELRELFYTDMVSATAVFCLPRTGVNTYRPHSIPYNPVEHGELDTPQKFRAHLLAVGVSPMPFLDYRNPLNTPATAPAENASVFILGYSKQELSLKVMAVYDIDVVRFTDRTTPQGFHASVKRYADDPRGTSFPLAYSGGYEVFYPPSIPNYNVDRPQEWASDGFTPLFITFERSTRMAILEGNATDRFKVAAERPFYFLWWPDPGARHLGAQVNTMSPADPRQAYNHMGGRTAFMFTVPMFPSL
;
A
#
# COMPACT_ATOMS: atom_id res chain seq x y z
N MET A 1 77.21 -58.52 -13.04
CA MET A 1 77.61 -57.11 -13.22
C MET A 1 76.55 -56.24 -12.56
N LYS A 2 76.97 -55.19 -11.82
CA LYS A 2 76.22 -54.15 -11.05
C LYS A 2 74.85 -53.69 -11.67
N PRO A 3 74.03 -52.80 -11.03
CA PRO A 3 73.32 -52.85 -9.72
C PRO A 3 71.88 -52.23 -9.76
N ASN A 4 70.96 -52.57 -8.81
CA ASN A 4 69.81 -51.77 -8.27
C ASN A 4 68.78 -51.09 -9.25
N PRO A 5 67.67 -50.42 -8.83
CA PRO A 5 67.13 -50.13 -7.48
C PRO A 5 65.60 -50.33 -7.26
N GLN A 6 65.21 -50.34 -5.97
CA GLN A 6 64.01 -49.73 -5.38
C GLN A 6 62.61 -50.24 -5.76
N ALA A 7 62.16 -51.31 -5.07
CA ALA A 7 60.81 -51.26 -4.52
C ALA A 7 60.87 -50.39 -3.25
N ALA A 8 60.69 -49.08 -3.43
CA ALA A 8 60.49 -48.15 -2.33
C ALA A 8 59.32 -48.67 -1.49
N GLY A 9 59.59 -49.03 -0.24
CA GLY A 9 58.56 -49.41 0.71
C GLY A 9 57.54 -48.27 0.79
N LEU A 10 56.33 -48.53 0.30
CA LEU A 10 55.16 -47.82 0.80
C LEU A 10 55.04 -48.20 2.26
N ARG A 11 55.69 -47.41 3.13
CA ARG A 11 55.29 -47.29 4.52
C ARG A 11 53.83 -46.84 4.48
N ARG A 12 52.90 -47.80 4.53
CA ARG A 12 51.56 -47.55 5.00
C ARG A 12 51.73 -46.93 6.39
N HIS A 13 51.51 -45.63 6.48
CA HIS A 13 51.22 -45.00 7.75
C HIS A 13 49.89 -45.60 8.25
N GLN A 14 49.98 -46.76 8.91
CA GLN A 14 48.93 -47.25 9.80
C GLN A 14 49.02 -46.43 11.09
N HIS A 15 48.64 -45.16 11.00
CA HIS A 15 48.30 -44.41 12.19
C HIS A 15 46.79 -44.56 12.37
N GLY A 16 46.40 -45.31 13.39
CA GLY A 16 45.02 -45.26 13.88
C GLY A 16 44.72 -43.85 14.38
N PHE A 17 43.50 -43.37 14.15
CA PHE A 17 43.08 -42.07 14.65
C PHE A 17 43.23 -42.04 16.17
N THR A 18 43.89 -40.99 16.67
CA THR A 18 44.00 -40.78 18.11
C THR A 18 42.61 -40.44 18.67
N ALA A 19 42.36 -40.80 19.93
CA ALA A 19 41.08 -40.49 20.57
C ALA A 19 40.76 -38.98 20.53
N VAL A 20 41.80 -38.13 20.57
CA VAL A 20 41.67 -36.67 20.45
C VAL A 20 41.21 -36.25 19.05
N GLU A 21 41.77 -36.82 17.98
CA GLU A 21 41.34 -36.54 16.60
C GLU A 21 39.88 -36.98 16.35
N LEU A 22 39.48 -38.11 16.94
CA LEU A 22 38.12 -38.61 16.79
C LEU A 22 37.11 -37.72 17.54
N VAL A 23 37.46 -37.25 18.74
CA VAL A 23 36.65 -36.30 19.51
C VAL A 23 36.58 -34.93 18.83
N THR A 24 37.68 -34.43 18.28
CA THR A 24 37.67 -33.13 17.58
C THR A 24 36.82 -33.21 16.31
N VAL A 25 36.94 -34.26 15.51
CA VAL A 25 36.09 -34.44 14.31
C VAL A 25 34.61 -34.57 14.68
N LEU A 26 34.27 -35.33 15.73
CA LEU A 26 32.89 -35.44 16.20
C LEU A 26 32.34 -34.09 16.70
N SER A 27 33.14 -33.33 17.44
CA SER A 27 32.73 -32.01 17.94
C SER A 27 32.51 -31.01 16.81
N LEU A 28 33.37 -31.02 15.80
CA LEU A 28 33.29 -30.11 14.66
C LEU A 28 32.10 -30.48 13.75
N ALA A 29 31.86 -31.78 13.55
CA ALA A 29 30.68 -32.28 12.86
C ALA A 29 29.38 -31.90 13.58
N ALA A 30 29.34 -31.99 14.91
CA ALA A 30 28.16 -31.61 15.70
C ALA A 30 27.86 -30.11 15.62
N VAL A 31 28.87 -29.24 15.64
CA VAL A 31 28.70 -27.79 15.49
C VAL A 31 28.21 -27.43 14.09
N VAL A 32 28.78 -28.05 13.05
CA VAL A 32 28.39 -27.78 11.66
C VAL A 32 26.97 -28.29 11.37
N LEU A 33 26.64 -29.52 11.78
CA LEU A 33 25.29 -30.06 11.63
C LEU A 33 24.27 -29.29 12.47
N GLY A 34 24.61 -28.91 13.70
CA GLY A 34 23.75 -28.10 14.57
C GLY A 34 23.44 -26.73 13.97
N SER A 35 24.44 -26.04 13.42
CA SER A 35 24.25 -24.74 12.77
C SER A 35 23.47 -24.83 11.46
N ILE A 36 23.67 -25.89 10.67
CA ILE A 36 22.88 -26.14 9.46
C ILE A 36 21.42 -26.48 9.81
N VAL A 37 21.16 -27.31 10.83
CA VAL A 37 19.80 -27.68 11.24
C VAL A 37 19.06 -26.50 11.86
N VAL A 38 19.74 -25.68 12.66
CA VAL A 38 19.15 -24.44 13.20
C VAL A 38 18.91 -23.44 12.08
N GLY A 39 19.87 -23.23 11.17
CA GLY A 39 19.72 -22.34 10.01
C GLY A 39 18.63 -22.80 9.03
N PHE A 40 18.53 -24.09 8.76
CA PHE A 40 17.46 -24.65 7.96
C PHE A 40 16.13 -24.59 8.70
N GLY A 41 16.12 -24.82 10.02
CA GLY A 41 14.93 -24.74 10.85
C GLY A 41 14.40 -23.32 10.99
N THR A 42 15.26 -22.30 11.02
CA THR A 42 14.87 -20.89 10.96
C THR A 42 14.38 -20.54 9.57
N LEU A 43 15.09 -20.95 8.50
CA LEU A 43 14.64 -20.72 7.11
C LEU A 43 13.32 -21.43 6.78
N ALA A 44 13.12 -22.65 7.25
CA ALA A 44 11.90 -23.43 7.01
C ALA A 44 10.72 -22.91 7.84
N ARG A 45 10.97 -22.37 9.04
CA ARG A 45 9.94 -21.68 9.85
C ARG A 45 9.69 -20.23 9.42
N SER A 46 10.65 -19.60 8.74
CA SER A 46 10.51 -18.28 8.13
C SER A 46 9.98 -18.34 6.70
N ARG A 47 9.86 -19.54 6.11
CA ARG A 47 9.07 -19.72 4.89
C ARG A 47 7.61 -19.48 5.29
N PRO A 48 6.94 -18.46 4.73
CA PRO A 48 5.49 -18.42 4.81
C PRO A 48 5.01 -19.75 4.21
N THR A 49 4.20 -20.49 4.97
CA THR A 49 3.50 -21.67 4.47
C THR A 49 2.77 -21.26 3.21
N VAL A 50 3.30 -21.67 2.05
CA VAL A 50 2.75 -21.60 0.69
C VAL A 50 1.83 -20.38 0.46
N ALA A 51 2.32 -19.37 -0.27
CA ALA A 51 1.51 -18.25 -0.78
C ALA A 51 0.11 -18.72 -1.20
N SER A 52 -0.87 -18.59 -0.30
CA SER A 52 -2.21 -19.06 -0.59
C SER A 52 -2.84 -18.04 -1.51
N VAL A 53 -3.06 -18.44 -2.75
CA VAL A 53 -3.87 -17.66 -3.68
C VAL A 53 -5.32 -17.85 -3.29
N VAL A 54 -6.03 -16.75 -3.10
CA VAL A 54 -7.46 -16.74 -2.80
C VAL A 54 -8.19 -16.19 -4.02
N ALA A 55 -9.22 -16.91 -4.47
CA ALA A 55 -10.11 -16.44 -5.51
C ALA A 55 -11.08 -15.40 -4.92
N VAL A 56 -10.77 -14.12 -5.10
CA VAL A 56 -11.54 -12.99 -4.57
C VAL A 56 -12.67 -12.62 -5.55
N PRO A 57 -13.94 -12.65 -5.12
CA PRO A 57 -15.08 -12.30 -5.97
C PRO A 57 -15.27 -10.78 -6.04
N LEU A 58 -14.42 -10.09 -6.80
CA LEU A 58 -14.48 -8.64 -6.97
C LEU A 58 -15.75 -8.17 -7.73
N GLY A 59 -16.34 -9.05 -8.54
CA GLY A 59 -17.45 -8.74 -9.44
C GLY A 59 -17.00 -8.12 -10.77
N GLY A 60 -17.83 -8.22 -11.80
CA GLY A 60 -17.49 -7.83 -13.18
C GLY A 60 -17.03 -6.38 -13.33
N THR A 61 -17.72 -5.46 -12.66
CA THR A 61 -17.41 -4.02 -12.73
C THR A 61 -16.02 -3.71 -12.16
N ARG A 62 -15.64 -4.33 -11.04
CA ARG A 62 -14.35 -4.07 -10.40
C ARG A 62 -13.20 -4.72 -11.17
N VAL A 63 -13.35 -5.96 -11.63
CA VAL A 63 -12.32 -6.64 -12.43
C VAL A 63 -12.04 -5.85 -13.71
N LEU A 64 -13.09 -5.44 -14.42
CA LEU A 64 -12.94 -4.64 -15.64
C LEU A 64 -12.31 -3.27 -15.35
N ASN A 65 -12.74 -2.57 -14.31
CA ASN A 65 -12.22 -1.25 -14.00
C ASN A 65 -10.77 -1.28 -13.46
N PHE A 66 -10.44 -2.27 -12.64
CA PHE A 66 -9.12 -2.38 -12.01
C PHE A 66 -8.07 -2.89 -12.99
N TYR A 67 -8.41 -3.90 -13.79
CA TYR A 67 -7.44 -4.66 -14.57
C TYR A 67 -7.70 -4.65 -16.08
N GLY A 68 -8.83 -4.10 -16.54
CA GLY A 68 -9.22 -4.18 -17.97
C GLY A 68 -9.58 -5.59 -18.42
N GLU A 69 -9.80 -6.50 -17.47
CA GLU A 69 -10.07 -7.92 -17.72
C GLU A 69 -11.57 -8.23 -17.62
N SER A 70 -12.02 -9.27 -18.31
CA SER A 70 -13.36 -9.82 -18.12
C SER A 70 -13.34 -10.91 -17.04
N GLY A 71 -14.47 -11.08 -16.34
CA GLY A 71 -14.62 -12.06 -15.26
C GLY A 71 -15.15 -11.45 -13.98
N THR A 72 -15.46 -12.27 -12.98
CA THR A 72 -16.05 -11.84 -11.70
C THR A 72 -15.14 -12.12 -10.51
N THR A 73 -14.06 -12.87 -10.71
CA THR A 73 -13.13 -13.31 -9.68
C THR A 73 -11.69 -12.99 -10.07
N ARG A 74 -10.86 -12.60 -9.10
CA ARG A 74 -9.43 -12.38 -9.26
C ARG A 74 -8.67 -13.26 -8.27
N ASN A 75 -7.63 -13.92 -8.75
CA ASN A 75 -6.73 -14.69 -7.90
C ASN A 75 -5.71 -13.75 -7.26
N THR A 76 -5.85 -13.52 -5.95
CA THR A 76 -4.98 -12.60 -5.19
C THR A 76 -4.19 -13.40 -4.16
N VAL A 77 -2.93 -13.05 -3.94
CA VAL A 77 -2.10 -13.69 -2.91
C VAL A 77 -2.50 -13.22 -1.51
N THR A 78 -2.42 -14.12 -0.54
CA THR A 78 -2.74 -13.81 0.87
C THR A 78 -1.53 -13.21 1.57
N ALA A 79 -1.74 -12.18 2.41
CA ALA A 79 -0.71 -11.62 3.27
C ALA A 79 -0.32 -12.59 4.42
N PRO A 80 0.95 -12.64 4.85
CA PRO A 80 2.09 -11.85 4.37
C PRO A 80 2.71 -12.44 3.09
N HIS A 81 3.16 -11.60 2.16
CA HIS A 81 3.72 -12.04 0.88
C HIS A 81 4.90 -11.17 0.39
N TYR A 82 6.11 -11.70 0.47
CA TYR A 82 7.35 -10.99 0.09
C TYR A 82 7.43 -10.56 -1.39
N GLY A 83 6.84 -11.31 -2.32
CA GLY A 83 6.79 -10.91 -3.73
C GLY A 83 5.99 -9.62 -3.96
N MET A 84 4.78 -9.53 -3.40
CA MET A 84 3.98 -8.31 -3.41
C MET A 84 4.61 -7.19 -2.59
N MET A 85 5.33 -7.50 -1.52
CA MET A 85 6.13 -6.50 -0.80
C MET A 85 7.17 -5.85 -1.71
N ALA A 86 7.88 -6.63 -2.52
CA ALA A 86 8.85 -6.08 -3.48
C ALA A 86 8.17 -5.18 -4.54
N GLN A 87 6.98 -5.56 -5.03
CA GLN A 87 6.20 -4.73 -5.94
C GLN A 87 5.67 -3.46 -5.27
N ALA A 88 5.29 -3.52 -4.00
CA ALA A 88 4.87 -2.36 -3.21
C ALA A 88 6.03 -1.38 -3.00
N GLU A 89 7.25 -1.88 -2.76
CA GLU A 89 8.46 -1.06 -2.67
C GLU A 89 8.82 -0.40 -4.01
N GLU A 90 8.75 -1.15 -5.12
CA GLU A 90 8.94 -0.58 -6.46
C GLU A 90 7.92 0.52 -6.75
N LEU A 91 6.64 0.29 -6.43
CA LEU A 91 5.58 1.27 -6.60
C LEU A 91 5.78 2.51 -5.72
N ARG A 92 6.31 2.32 -4.50
CA ARG A 92 6.66 3.41 -3.59
C ARG A 92 7.74 4.31 -4.19
N GLU A 93 8.80 3.74 -4.75
CA GLU A 93 9.88 4.51 -5.40
C GLU A 93 9.35 5.28 -6.64
N LEU A 94 8.47 4.65 -7.42
CA LEU A 94 7.79 5.33 -8.52
C LEU A 94 6.92 6.49 -8.03
N PHE A 95 6.18 6.30 -6.94
CA PHE A 95 5.35 7.36 -6.34
C PHE A 95 6.18 8.56 -5.87
N TYR A 96 7.32 8.32 -5.22
CA TYR A 96 8.23 9.40 -4.87
C TYR A 96 8.78 10.13 -6.09
N THR A 97 9.10 9.40 -7.17
CA THR A 97 9.58 9.99 -8.43
C THR A 97 8.51 10.87 -9.09
N ASP A 98 7.27 10.39 -9.16
CA ASP A 98 6.14 11.15 -9.68
C ASP A 98 5.86 12.39 -8.82
N MET A 99 5.91 12.24 -7.49
CA MET A 99 5.68 13.35 -6.55
C MET A 99 6.74 14.46 -6.67
N VAL A 100 8.02 14.12 -6.84
CA VAL A 100 9.09 15.13 -6.99
C VAL A 100 8.93 15.97 -8.26
N SER A 101 8.36 15.38 -9.31
CA SER A 101 8.10 16.07 -10.59
C SER A 101 6.72 16.74 -10.65
N ALA A 102 5.89 16.56 -9.63
CA ALA A 102 4.53 17.07 -9.57
C ALA A 102 4.47 18.55 -9.18
N THR A 103 3.48 19.24 -9.73
CA THR A 103 3.12 20.61 -9.32
C THR A 103 2.12 20.60 -8.17
N ALA A 104 1.17 19.67 -8.19
CA ALA A 104 0.16 19.51 -7.17
C ALA A 104 -0.25 18.05 -7.00
N VAL A 105 -0.63 17.69 -5.78
CA VAL A 105 -1.13 16.36 -5.42
C VAL A 105 -2.46 16.51 -4.71
N PHE A 106 -3.50 15.85 -5.23
CA PHE A 106 -4.84 15.85 -4.62
C PHE A 106 -5.28 14.44 -4.26
N CYS A 107 -5.50 14.20 -2.97
CA CYS A 107 -6.08 12.95 -2.48
C CYS A 107 -7.60 13.12 -2.35
N LEU A 108 -8.36 12.29 -3.05
CA LEU A 108 -9.82 12.29 -3.02
C LEU A 108 -10.34 10.97 -2.44
N PRO A 109 -11.21 11.00 -1.41
CA PRO A 109 -11.88 9.80 -0.95
C PRO A 109 -12.93 9.39 -1.98
N ARG A 110 -13.22 8.09 -2.11
CA ARG A 110 -14.20 7.61 -3.08
C ARG A 110 -15.02 6.44 -2.56
N THR A 111 -16.23 6.34 -3.09
CA THR A 111 -17.09 5.15 -2.96
C THR A 111 -17.16 4.44 -4.29
N GLY A 112 -16.96 3.13 -4.29
CA GLY A 112 -16.92 2.34 -5.53
C GLY A 112 -15.65 2.57 -6.34
N VAL A 113 -15.74 2.35 -7.65
CA VAL A 113 -14.61 2.33 -8.58
C VAL A 113 -14.31 3.71 -9.18
N ASN A 114 -13.05 4.00 -9.46
CA ASN A 114 -12.67 5.22 -10.17
C ASN A 114 -12.83 5.03 -11.69
N THR A 115 -13.76 5.76 -12.29
CA THR A 115 -13.98 5.77 -13.76
C THR A 115 -13.32 6.95 -14.45
N TYR A 116 -12.67 7.86 -13.71
CA TYR A 116 -12.10 9.09 -14.22
C TYR A 116 -10.58 9.13 -14.03
N ARG A 117 -9.86 8.79 -15.10
CA ARG A 117 -8.39 8.72 -15.15
C ARG A 117 -7.85 9.49 -16.37
N PRO A 118 -8.16 10.79 -16.51
CA PRO A 118 -7.84 11.54 -17.72
C PRO A 118 -6.33 11.80 -17.82
N HIS A 119 -5.84 12.00 -19.04
CA HIS A 119 -4.49 12.52 -19.30
C HIS A 119 -4.39 14.03 -19.00
N SER A 120 -5.49 14.75 -19.17
CA SER A 120 -5.59 16.19 -18.96
C SER A 120 -6.96 16.59 -18.43
N ILE A 121 -7.01 17.64 -17.61
CA ILE A 121 -8.24 18.20 -17.04
C ILE A 121 -8.39 19.63 -17.56
N PRO A 122 -9.47 19.99 -18.27
CA PRO A 122 -9.75 21.36 -18.69
C PRO A 122 -9.72 22.32 -17.50
N TYR A 123 -8.98 23.43 -17.59
CA TYR A 123 -8.85 24.39 -16.51
C TYR A 123 -8.71 25.82 -17.03
N ASN A 124 -9.71 26.66 -16.77
CA ASN A 124 -9.66 28.09 -17.03
C ASN A 124 -9.47 28.85 -15.71
N PRO A 125 -8.33 29.54 -15.49
CA PRO A 125 -8.09 30.24 -14.22
C PRO A 125 -9.08 31.37 -13.95
N VAL A 126 -9.72 31.93 -14.99
CA VAL A 126 -10.73 33.00 -14.84
C VAL A 126 -12.06 32.45 -14.34
N GLU A 127 -12.44 31.25 -14.78
CA GLU A 127 -13.74 30.63 -14.45
C GLU A 127 -13.66 29.71 -13.23
N HIS A 128 -12.54 29.00 -13.06
CA HIS A 128 -12.40 27.94 -12.06
C HIS A 128 -11.68 28.39 -10.78
N GLY A 129 -11.00 29.54 -10.81
CA GLY A 129 -10.28 30.06 -9.67
C GLY A 129 -9.17 29.14 -9.16
N GLU A 130 -8.70 29.36 -7.94
CA GLU A 130 -7.55 28.64 -7.37
C GLU A 130 -7.93 27.25 -6.82
N LEU A 131 -7.16 26.23 -7.21
CA LEU A 131 -7.28 24.85 -6.72
C LEU A 131 -6.29 24.62 -5.57
N ASP A 132 -6.59 25.16 -4.39
CA ASP A 132 -5.68 25.11 -3.23
C ASP A 132 -6.03 24.03 -2.20
N THR A 133 -7.13 23.29 -2.41
CA THR A 133 -7.66 22.28 -1.47
C THR A 133 -8.28 21.10 -2.24
N PRO A 134 -8.32 19.88 -1.65
CA PRO A 134 -8.99 18.73 -2.25
C PRO A 134 -10.47 18.99 -2.57
N GLN A 135 -11.17 19.77 -1.75
CA GLN A 135 -12.58 20.08 -1.92
C GLN A 135 -12.81 21.01 -3.13
N LYS A 136 -11.96 22.03 -3.31
CA LYS A 136 -12.01 22.86 -4.53
C LYS A 136 -11.63 22.07 -5.76
N PHE A 137 -10.62 21.19 -5.67
CA PHE A 137 -10.27 20.30 -6.78
C PHE A 137 -11.43 19.39 -7.15
N ARG A 138 -12.12 18.79 -6.17
CA ARG A 138 -13.33 18.00 -6.38
C ARG A 138 -14.46 18.81 -7.03
N ALA A 139 -14.73 20.02 -6.53
CA ALA A 139 -15.74 20.90 -7.09
C ALA A 139 -15.42 21.27 -8.55
N HIS A 140 -14.15 21.45 -8.86
CA HIS A 140 -13.68 21.64 -10.23
C HIS A 140 -13.93 20.39 -11.11
N LEU A 141 -13.65 19.18 -10.62
CA LEU A 141 -13.98 17.94 -11.35
C LEU A 141 -15.48 17.83 -11.65
N LEU A 142 -16.34 18.24 -10.70
CA LEU A 142 -17.78 18.32 -10.92
C LEU A 142 -18.14 19.35 -12.01
N ALA A 143 -17.52 20.53 -11.99
CA ALA A 143 -17.76 21.58 -12.98
C ALA A 143 -17.32 21.17 -14.40
N VAL A 144 -16.25 20.38 -14.50
CA VAL A 144 -15.76 19.81 -15.78
C VAL A 144 -16.66 18.67 -16.29
N GLY A 145 -17.62 18.21 -15.50
CA GLY A 145 -18.64 17.25 -15.94
C GLY A 145 -18.28 15.78 -15.69
N VAL A 146 -17.45 15.48 -14.69
CA VAL A 146 -17.17 14.08 -14.30
C VAL A 146 -18.46 13.41 -13.82
N SER A 147 -18.95 12.43 -14.58
CA SER A 147 -20.20 11.69 -14.30
C SER A 147 -20.07 10.18 -14.61
N PRO A 148 -20.50 9.28 -13.70
CA PRO A 148 -20.90 9.58 -12.32
C PRO A 148 -19.72 10.14 -11.51
N MET A 149 -19.98 10.89 -10.43
CA MET A 149 -18.93 11.42 -9.56
C MET A 149 -18.59 10.39 -8.46
N PRO A 150 -17.49 9.63 -8.58
CA PRO A 150 -17.15 8.61 -7.58
C PRO A 150 -16.51 9.23 -6.32
N PHE A 151 -16.02 10.47 -6.42
CA PHE A 151 -15.27 11.13 -5.37
C PHE A 151 -16.20 11.82 -4.38
N LEU A 152 -16.00 11.52 -3.11
CA LEU A 152 -16.71 12.11 -2.00
C LEU A 152 -16.06 13.43 -1.59
N ASP A 153 -16.87 14.30 -0.98
CA ASP A 153 -16.33 15.49 -0.35
C ASP A 153 -15.44 15.06 0.83
N TYR A 154 -14.25 15.65 0.90
CA TYR A 154 -13.29 15.29 1.93
C TYR A 154 -13.68 15.96 3.24
N ARG A 155 -14.00 15.14 4.24
CA ARG A 155 -14.03 15.57 5.64
C ARG A 155 -12.97 14.80 6.42
N ASN A 156 -12.17 15.53 7.19
CA ASN A 156 -11.37 14.93 8.25
C ASN A 156 -12.31 14.07 9.13
N PRO A 157 -11.98 12.79 9.42
CA PRO A 157 -12.86 11.94 10.17
C PRO A 157 -12.90 12.41 11.63
N LEU A 158 -13.95 13.11 12.04
CA LEU A 158 -14.19 13.48 13.45
C LEU A 158 -14.71 12.28 14.28
N ASN A 159 -14.45 11.04 13.84
CA ASN A 159 -14.99 9.81 14.42
C ASN A 159 -16.53 9.85 14.62
N THR A 160 -17.26 10.59 13.78
CA THR A 160 -18.73 10.59 13.78
C THR A 160 -19.27 9.70 12.65
N PRO A 161 -20.46 9.08 12.80
CA PRO A 161 -21.07 8.25 11.76
C PRO A 161 -21.31 9.00 10.43
N ALA A 162 -21.54 10.32 10.50
CA ALA A 162 -21.73 11.19 9.33
C ALA A 162 -20.43 11.50 8.57
N THR A 163 -19.27 11.13 9.11
CA THR A 163 -17.94 11.44 8.58
C THR A 163 -17.10 10.17 8.47
N ALA A 164 -17.74 9.01 8.31
CA ALA A 164 -17.04 7.74 8.20
C ALA A 164 -16.02 7.83 7.04
N PRO A 165 -14.73 7.58 7.30
CA PRO A 165 -13.71 7.64 6.27
C PRO A 165 -14.05 6.65 5.16
N ALA A 166 -14.02 7.12 3.92
CA ALA A 166 -14.27 6.27 2.76
C ALA A 166 -13.25 5.13 2.69
N GLU A 167 -13.72 3.96 2.25
CA GLU A 167 -12.88 2.76 2.17
C GLU A 167 -11.80 2.86 1.09
N ASN A 168 -12.04 3.65 0.05
CA ASN A 168 -11.18 3.78 -1.10
C ASN A 168 -10.71 5.22 -1.29
N ALA A 169 -9.55 5.39 -1.93
CA ALA A 169 -9.01 6.70 -2.27
C ALA A 169 -8.41 6.70 -3.68
N SER A 170 -8.33 7.89 -4.27
CA SER A 170 -7.58 8.16 -5.49
C SER A 170 -6.67 9.37 -5.28
N VAL A 171 -5.42 9.24 -5.68
CA VAL A 171 -4.40 10.30 -5.60
C VAL A 171 -4.11 10.78 -7.00
N PHE A 172 -4.42 12.04 -7.28
CA PHE A 172 -4.12 12.71 -8.53
C PHE A 172 -2.77 13.41 -8.41
N ILE A 173 -1.84 13.06 -9.29
CA ILE A 173 -0.55 13.73 -9.42
C ILE A 173 -0.61 14.61 -10.66
N LEU A 174 -0.59 15.92 -10.45
CA LEU A 174 -0.64 16.91 -11.51
C LEU A 174 0.76 17.41 -11.83
N GLY A 175 0.97 17.78 -13.09
CA GLY A 175 2.23 18.33 -13.58
C GLY A 175 2.02 19.60 -14.38
N TYR A 176 3.12 20.15 -14.88
CA TYR A 176 3.08 21.27 -15.80
C TYR A 176 2.46 20.84 -17.14
N SER A 177 1.55 21.68 -17.65
CA SER A 177 0.94 21.49 -18.97
C SER A 177 1.57 22.42 -19.99
N LYS A 178 1.76 21.93 -21.21
CA LYS A 178 2.12 22.75 -22.38
C LYS A 178 0.89 23.26 -23.14
N GLN A 179 -0.30 22.75 -22.81
CA GLN A 179 -1.55 23.13 -23.43
C GLN A 179 -2.20 24.23 -22.60
N GLU A 180 -2.60 25.32 -23.26
CA GLU A 180 -3.40 26.36 -22.64
C GLU A 180 -4.72 25.79 -22.15
N LEU A 181 -5.23 26.36 -21.05
CA LEU A 181 -6.51 25.99 -20.43
C LEU A 181 -6.64 24.51 -20.02
N SER A 182 -5.54 23.87 -19.65
CA SER A 182 -5.51 22.44 -19.35
C SER A 182 -4.47 22.11 -18.27
N LEU A 183 -4.87 21.35 -17.26
CA LEU A 183 -3.97 20.75 -16.26
C LEU A 183 -3.50 19.40 -16.76
N LYS A 184 -2.19 19.15 -16.68
CA LYS A 184 -1.60 17.86 -17.04
C LYS A 184 -1.74 16.91 -15.85
N VAL A 185 -2.32 15.73 -16.08
CA VAL A 185 -2.28 14.63 -15.11
C VAL A 185 -1.11 13.73 -15.46
N MET A 186 -0.17 13.59 -14.54
CA MET A 186 1.02 12.76 -14.72
C MET A 186 0.73 11.30 -14.39
N ALA A 187 0.09 11.09 -13.23
CA ALA A 187 -0.31 9.79 -12.77
C ALA A 187 -1.55 9.88 -11.86
N VAL A 188 -2.30 8.79 -11.81
CA VAL A 188 -3.37 8.58 -10.84
C VAL A 188 -3.08 7.28 -10.09
N TYR A 189 -3.06 7.35 -8.76
CA TYR A 189 -2.94 6.18 -7.91
C TYR A 189 -4.29 5.85 -7.29
N ASP A 190 -4.84 4.67 -7.61
CA ASP A 190 -6.08 4.17 -7.02
C ASP A 190 -5.74 3.19 -5.90
N ILE A 191 -6.20 3.49 -4.69
CA ILE A 191 -6.10 2.64 -3.51
C ILE A 191 -7.48 2.07 -3.23
N ASP A 192 -7.62 0.76 -3.40
CA ASP A 192 -8.87 0.03 -3.21
C ASP A 192 -8.77 -0.88 -2.00
N VAL A 193 -9.80 -0.85 -1.15
CA VAL A 193 -10.03 -1.78 -0.05
C VAL A 193 -11.45 -2.31 -0.19
N VAL A 194 -11.58 -3.60 -0.46
CA VAL A 194 -12.87 -4.28 -0.63
C VAL A 194 -13.00 -5.34 0.45
N ARG A 195 -13.93 -5.13 1.38
CA ARG A 195 -14.22 -6.08 2.46
C ARG A 195 -15.24 -7.13 2.00
N PHE A 196 -15.01 -8.37 2.44
CA PHE A 196 -15.90 -9.50 2.24
C PHE A 196 -16.28 -10.08 3.60
N THR A 197 -17.56 -9.98 3.94
CA THR A 197 -18.13 -10.49 5.21
C THR A 197 -19.13 -11.63 5.00
N ASP A 198 -19.43 -11.98 3.74
CA ASP A 198 -20.45 -12.97 3.43
C ASP A 198 -19.97 -14.40 3.72
N ARG A 199 -20.92 -15.32 3.93
CA ARG A 199 -20.61 -16.74 4.17
C ARG A 199 -20.15 -17.49 2.92
N THR A 200 -20.43 -16.95 1.73
CA THR A 200 -20.18 -17.60 0.44
C THR A 200 -18.91 -17.10 -0.25
N THR A 201 -18.26 -16.09 0.32
CA THR A 201 -17.06 -15.45 -0.22
C THR A 201 -15.91 -15.59 0.78
N PRO A 202 -14.64 -15.53 0.33
CA PRO A 202 -13.51 -15.57 1.24
C PRO A 202 -13.57 -14.37 2.19
N GLN A 203 -13.71 -14.64 3.48
CA GLN A 203 -13.80 -13.59 4.47
C GLN A 203 -12.45 -12.92 4.69
N GLY A 204 -12.47 -11.61 4.79
CA GLY A 204 -11.28 -10.76 4.87
C GLY A 204 -11.46 -9.51 4.01
N PHE A 205 -10.36 -8.89 3.62
CA PHE A 205 -10.42 -7.75 2.70
C PHE A 205 -9.32 -7.83 1.66
N HIS A 206 -9.71 -7.56 0.41
CA HIS A 206 -8.81 -7.39 -0.69
C HIS A 206 -8.35 -5.94 -0.72
N ALA A 207 -7.04 -5.70 -0.75
CA ALA A 207 -6.49 -4.38 -0.93
C ALA A 207 -5.60 -4.34 -2.17
N SER A 208 -5.67 -3.25 -2.93
CA SER A 208 -4.77 -3.01 -4.06
C SER A 208 -4.38 -1.56 -4.18
N VAL A 209 -3.16 -1.32 -4.63
CA VAL A 209 -2.69 0.01 -5.05
C VAL A 209 -2.27 -0.09 -6.50
N LYS A 210 -2.85 0.76 -7.33
CA LYS A 210 -2.67 0.74 -8.78
C LYS A 210 -2.25 2.11 -9.26
N ARG A 211 -1.28 2.17 -10.15
CA ARG A 211 -0.81 3.38 -10.82
C ARG A 211 -1.28 3.37 -12.26
N TYR A 212 -1.90 4.47 -12.65
CA TYR A 212 -2.26 4.78 -14.02
C TYR A 212 -1.42 5.97 -14.47
N ALA A 213 -0.77 5.86 -15.62
CA ALA A 213 0.09 6.90 -16.17
C ALA A 213 0.05 6.90 -17.69
N ASP A 214 0.75 7.84 -18.31
CA ASP A 214 0.88 7.87 -19.76
C ASP A 214 1.59 6.62 -20.27
N ASP A 215 0.99 5.96 -21.26
CA ASP A 215 1.64 4.88 -21.97
C ASP A 215 2.57 5.48 -23.05
N PRO A 216 3.91 5.32 -22.94
CA PRO A 216 4.83 5.82 -23.96
C PRO A 216 4.65 5.15 -25.34
N ARG A 217 3.89 4.05 -25.41
CA ARG A 217 3.63 3.27 -26.62
C ARG A 217 2.25 3.53 -27.23
N GLY A 218 1.40 4.30 -26.55
CA GLY A 218 0.01 4.55 -26.96
C GLY A 218 -0.32 6.03 -27.07
N THR A 219 -1.30 6.36 -27.89
CA THR A 219 -1.97 7.68 -27.90
C THR A 219 -3.19 7.70 -26.98
N SER A 220 -3.25 6.82 -25.98
CA SER A 220 -4.45 6.62 -25.16
C SER A 220 -4.80 7.85 -24.33
N PHE A 221 -6.01 8.35 -24.56
CA PHE A 221 -6.76 9.26 -23.70
C PHE A 221 -7.95 8.44 -23.20
N PRO A 222 -7.86 7.68 -22.08
CA PRO A 222 -7.32 8.01 -20.75
C PRO A 222 -5.95 7.39 -20.38
N LEU A 223 -5.43 7.70 -19.17
CA LEU A 223 -4.21 7.09 -18.60
C LEU A 223 -4.34 5.56 -18.56
N ALA A 224 -3.24 4.87 -18.88
CA ALA A 224 -3.19 3.42 -18.93
C ALA A 224 -2.66 2.83 -17.62
N TYR A 225 -3.06 1.59 -17.32
CA TYR A 225 -2.50 0.86 -16.18
C TYR A 225 -0.99 0.66 -16.39
N SER A 226 -0.19 1.20 -15.46
CA SER A 226 1.28 1.18 -15.55
C SER A 226 1.89 0.19 -14.56
N GLY A 227 1.22 -0.14 -13.47
CA GLY A 227 1.74 -1.03 -12.44
C GLY A 227 0.91 -0.96 -11.17
N GLY A 228 1.19 -1.87 -10.24
CA GLY A 228 0.44 -1.98 -9.00
C GLY A 228 0.71 -3.29 -8.28
N TYR A 229 0.17 -3.42 -7.08
CA TYR A 229 0.16 -4.67 -6.33
C TYR A 229 -1.22 -4.92 -5.73
N GLU A 230 -1.50 -6.19 -5.44
CA GLU A 230 -2.73 -6.64 -4.81
C GLU A 230 -2.43 -7.68 -3.74
N VAL A 231 -3.17 -7.63 -2.64
CA VAL A 231 -3.01 -8.55 -1.53
C VAL A 231 -4.33 -8.77 -0.81
N PHE A 232 -4.58 -10.01 -0.37
CA PHE A 232 -5.73 -10.38 0.43
C PHE A 232 -5.34 -10.53 1.90
N TYR A 233 -6.02 -9.83 2.80
CA TYR A 233 -5.79 -9.94 4.23
C TYR A 233 -6.83 -10.85 4.87
N PRO A 234 -6.42 -11.93 5.54
CA PRO A 234 -7.32 -12.72 6.35
C PRO A 234 -7.77 -11.91 7.59
N PRO A 235 -8.91 -12.27 8.21
CA PRO A 235 -9.37 -11.66 9.45
C PRO A 235 -8.31 -11.76 10.55
N SER A 236 -8.19 -10.72 11.39
CA SER A 236 -7.19 -10.64 12.46
C SER A 236 -7.41 -11.66 13.58
N ILE A 237 -8.64 -12.16 13.73
CA ILE A 237 -9.01 -13.17 14.71
C ILE A 237 -8.85 -14.57 14.10
N PRO A 238 -7.87 -15.38 14.54
CA PRO A 238 -7.76 -16.76 14.13
C PRO A 238 -8.90 -17.56 14.78
N ASN A 239 -9.80 -18.14 13.97
CA ASN A 239 -11.04 -18.83 14.39
C ASN A 239 -12.23 -17.90 14.70
N TYR A 240 -12.36 -16.80 13.96
CA TYR A 240 -13.56 -15.97 14.03
C TYR A 240 -14.81 -16.79 13.67
N ASN A 241 -15.96 -16.42 14.25
CA ASN A 241 -17.23 -17.04 13.90
C ASN A 241 -17.84 -16.33 12.68
N VAL A 242 -18.09 -17.07 11.59
CA VAL A 242 -18.76 -16.58 10.37
C VAL A 242 -20.14 -15.96 10.63
N ASP A 243 -20.77 -16.30 11.75
CA ASP A 243 -22.05 -15.74 12.18
C ASP A 243 -21.91 -14.43 12.95
N ARG A 244 -20.67 -13.99 13.22
CA ARG A 244 -20.34 -12.78 13.96
C ARG A 244 -19.29 -11.94 13.20
N PRO A 245 -19.63 -11.41 12.01
CA PRO A 245 -18.70 -10.59 11.21
C PRO A 245 -18.26 -9.30 11.95
N GLN A 246 -19.00 -8.89 12.97
CA GLN A 246 -18.65 -7.78 13.87
C GLN A 246 -17.32 -8.02 14.61
N GLU A 247 -16.90 -9.27 14.82
CA GLU A 247 -15.69 -9.62 15.59
C GLU A 247 -14.41 -9.01 14.98
N TRP A 248 -14.37 -8.80 13.67
CA TRP A 248 -13.23 -8.19 12.96
C TRP A 248 -13.63 -6.92 12.19
N ALA A 249 -14.72 -6.26 12.59
CA ALA A 249 -15.20 -5.03 11.96
C ALA A 249 -14.15 -3.89 11.99
N SER A 250 -13.29 -3.88 13.01
CA SER A 250 -12.20 -2.90 13.18
C SER A 250 -10.96 -3.16 12.33
N ASP A 251 -10.87 -4.30 11.65
CA ASP A 251 -9.77 -4.56 10.72
C ASP A 251 -9.82 -3.60 9.54
N GLY A 252 -8.75 -3.46 8.77
CA GLY A 252 -8.74 -2.67 7.53
C GLY A 252 -8.00 -1.35 7.61
N PHE A 253 -7.94 -0.65 6.48
CA PHE A 253 -7.19 0.58 6.27
C PHE A 253 -8.12 1.78 6.18
N THR A 254 -8.57 2.30 7.31
CA THR A 254 -9.34 3.54 7.35
C THR A 254 -8.88 4.42 8.52
N PRO A 255 -8.61 5.71 8.29
CA PRO A 255 -8.58 6.40 6.99
C PRO A 255 -7.36 5.98 6.13
N LEU A 256 -7.51 6.03 4.80
CA LEU A 256 -6.40 5.85 3.87
C LEU A 256 -5.50 7.08 3.78
N PHE A 257 -6.04 8.27 4.03
CA PHE A 257 -5.25 9.49 4.13
C PHE A 257 -5.93 10.54 4.99
N ILE A 258 -5.14 11.51 5.46
CA ILE A 258 -5.58 12.74 6.12
C ILE A 258 -4.87 13.94 5.52
N THR A 259 -5.61 15.03 5.39
CA THR A 259 -5.16 16.30 4.84
C THR A 259 -4.92 17.31 5.97
N PHE A 260 -3.76 17.96 5.91
CA PHE A 260 -3.37 19.10 6.71
C PHE A 260 -3.31 20.32 5.79
N GLU A 261 -4.12 21.32 6.09
CA GLU A 261 -4.29 22.53 5.30
C GLU A 261 -3.34 23.63 5.79
N ARG A 262 -3.31 24.75 5.08
CA ARG A 262 -2.46 25.89 5.44
C ARG A 262 -3.14 26.74 6.51
N SER A 263 -2.33 27.24 7.46
CA SER A 263 -2.74 28.19 8.52
C SER A 263 -3.60 29.35 8.05
N THR A 264 -3.24 29.94 6.91
CA THR A 264 -3.87 31.15 6.37
C THR A 264 -5.11 30.86 5.54
N ARG A 265 -5.39 29.59 5.21
CA ARG A 265 -6.45 29.18 4.28
C ARG A 265 -7.02 27.82 4.69
N MET A 266 -7.87 27.85 5.71
CA MET A 266 -8.66 26.68 6.10
C MET A 266 -9.87 26.56 5.18
N ALA A 267 -10.13 25.36 4.65
CA ALA A 267 -11.30 25.06 3.84
C ALA A 267 -12.59 25.12 4.66
N ILE A 268 -12.50 24.75 5.95
CA ILE A 268 -13.62 24.72 6.90
C ILE A 268 -13.10 25.14 8.29
N LEU A 269 -13.81 26.05 8.96
CA LEU A 269 -13.57 26.40 10.36
C LEU A 269 -14.19 25.32 11.27
N GLU A 270 -13.36 24.47 11.87
CA GLU A 270 -13.81 23.43 12.82
C GLU A 270 -13.63 23.84 14.29
N GLY A 271 -13.22 25.09 14.52
CA GLY A 271 -13.13 25.72 15.84
C GLY A 271 -11.70 25.70 16.40
N ASN A 272 -11.42 26.66 17.29
CA ASN A 272 -10.06 26.98 17.75
C ASN A 272 -9.26 25.80 18.33
N ALA A 273 -9.91 24.77 18.88
CA ALA A 273 -9.22 23.61 19.46
C ALA A 273 -8.79 22.58 18.40
N THR A 274 -9.59 22.38 17.36
CA THR A 274 -9.36 21.38 16.30
C THR A 274 -8.54 21.97 15.16
N ASP A 275 -8.79 23.23 14.81
CA ASP A 275 -8.11 23.94 13.71
C ASP A 275 -6.60 24.09 13.96
N ARG A 276 -6.18 24.22 15.22
CA ARG A 276 -4.75 24.36 15.60
C ARG A 276 -3.86 23.21 15.14
N PHE A 277 -4.41 22.02 14.93
CA PHE A 277 -3.66 20.83 14.54
C PHE A 277 -3.83 20.46 13.06
N LYS A 278 -4.71 21.16 12.34
CA LYS A 278 -4.92 21.00 10.89
C LYS A 278 -4.04 21.92 10.06
N VAL A 279 -3.18 22.66 10.73
CA VAL A 279 -2.54 23.83 10.19
C VAL A 279 -1.05 23.57 10.10
N ALA A 280 -0.57 23.41 8.88
CA ALA A 280 0.84 23.61 8.59
C ALA A 280 1.12 25.11 8.56
N ALA A 281 2.24 25.54 9.15
CA ALA A 281 2.62 26.96 9.19
C ALA A 281 2.58 27.59 7.78
N GLU A 282 3.08 26.88 6.76
CA GLU A 282 3.14 27.40 5.40
C GLU A 282 2.76 26.42 4.28
N ARG A 283 2.93 25.09 4.45
CA ARG A 283 2.78 24.11 3.36
C ARG A 283 1.76 23.02 3.68
N PRO A 284 0.63 22.92 2.96
CA PRO A 284 -0.33 21.84 3.16
C PRO A 284 0.26 20.49 2.71
N PHE A 285 -0.11 19.41 3.41
CA PHE A 285 0.39 18.07 3.16
C PHE A 285 -0.64 17.00 3.56
N TYR A 286 -0.38 15.75 3.18
CA TYR A 286 -1.17 14.59 3.56
C TYR A 286 -0.35 13.59 4.36
N PHE A 287 -0.98 12.91 5.30
CA PHE A 287 -0.55 11.57 5.70
C PHE A 287 -1.31 10.56 4.85
N LEU A 288 -0.59 9.65 4.19
CA LEU A 288 -1.14 8.63 3.31
C LEU A 288 -0.66 7.26 3.77
N TRP A 289 -1.57 6.30 3.88
CA TRP A 289 -1.28 4.93 4.28
C TRP A 289 -1.62 3.98 3.14
N TRP A 290 -0.66 3.17 2.74
CA TRP A 290 -0.88 2.09 1.78
C TRP A 290 -0.94 0.72 2.46
N PRO A 291 -1.64 -0.24 1.83
CA PRO A 291 -1.65 -1.62 2.28
C PRO A 291 -0.26 -2.25 2.32
N ASP A 292 0.16 -2.78 3.47
CA ASP A 292 1.45 -3.46 3.64
C ASP A 292 1.36 -4.98 3.38
N PRO A 293 1.88 -5.49 2.24
CA PRO A 293 1.81 -6.92 1.94
C PRO A 293 2.65 -7.77 2.89
N GLY A 294 3.57 -7.19 3.66
CA GLY A 294 4.36 -7.87 4.68
C GLY A 294 3.63 -8.08 6.01
N ALA A 295 2.53 -7.36 6.25
CA ALA A 295 1.72 -7.51 7.46
C ALA A 295 0.66 -8.61 7.27
N ARG A 296 0.67 -9.64 8.13
CA ARG A 296 -0.30 -10.75 8.04
C ARG A 296 -1.75 -10.30 8.20
N HIS A 297 -2.00 -9.40 9.13
CA HIS A 297 -3.30 -8.80 9.38
C HIS A 297 -3.09 -7.42 9.99
N LEU A 298 -4.09 -6.57 9.86
CA LEU A 298 -4.13 -5.26 10.51
C LEU A 298 -5.06 -5.41 11.71
N GLY A 299 -4.54 -5.97 12.80
CA GLY A 299 -5.33 -6.07 14.02
C GLY A 299 -5.86 -4.71 14.49
N ALA A 300 -6.83 -4.73 15.39
CA ALA A 300 -7.30 -3.52 16.06
C ALA A 300 -6.13 -2.87 16.81
N GLN A 301 -5.76 -1.64 16.42
CA GLN A 301 -4.94 -0.77 17.25
C GLN A 301 -5.88 0.07 18.10
N VAL A 302 -5.78 -0.09 19.42
CA VAL A 302 -6.58 0.70 20.35
C VAL A 302 -6.14 2.14 20.23
N ASN A 303 -7.09 3.03 19.95
CA ASN A 303 -6.81 4.44 19.97
C ASN A 303 -6.59 4.90 21.42
N THR A 304 -5.34 5.21 21.76
CA THR A 304 -4.96 5.63 23.11
C THR A 304 -5.18 7.13 23.36
N MET A 305 -5.64 7.87 22.34
CA MET A 305 -5.88 9.30 22.46
C MET A 305 -7.24 9.58 23.09
N SER A 306 -7.32 10.70 23.82
CA SER A 306 -8.60 11.21 24.31
C SER A 306 -9.57 11.39 23.13
N PRO A 307 -10.87 11.06 23.29
CA PRO A 307 -11.88 11.36 22.27
C PRO A 307 -12.00 12.84 21.91
N ALA A 308 -11.53 13.73 22.79
CA ALA A 308 -11.44 15.16 22.50
C ALA A 308 -10.15 15.56 21.77
N ASP A 309 -9.18 14.64 21.61
CA ASP A 309 -7.94 14.88 20.88
C ASP A 309 -8.15 14.59 19.38
N PRO A 310 -7.92 15.57 18.49
CA PRO A 310 -8.10 15.39 17.04
C PRO A 310 -7.25 14.26 16.44
N ARG A 311 -6.12 13.91 17.06
CA ARG A 311 -5.27 12.80 16.62
C ARG A 311 -5.95 11.45 16.80
N GLN A 312 -7.02 11.37 17.60
CA GLN A 312 -7.87 10.19 17.68
C GLN A 312 -8.48 9.82 16.32
N ALA A 313 -8.54 10.73 15.35
CA ALA A 313 -9.00 10.41 14.00
C ALA A 313 -8.09 9.42 13.24
N TYR A 314 -6.82 9.29 13.64
CA TYR A 314 -5.83 8.53 12.86
C TYR A 314 -4.67 7.92 13.62
N ASN A 315 -4.51 8.19 14.91
CA ASN A 315 -3.42 7.60 15.68
C ASN A 315 -3.46 6.07 15.65
N HIS A 316 -4.66 5.48 15.53
CA HIS A 316 -4.79 4.04 15.36
C HIS A 316 -4.12 3.52 14.08
N MET A 317 -3.87 4.36 13.06
CA MET A 317 -3.10 3.97 11.87
C MET A 317 -1.57 3.98 12.10
N GLY A 318 -1.11 4.61 13.19
CA GLY A 318 0.29 4.61 13.58
C GLY A 318 0.81 3.19 13.78
N GLY A 319 1.88 2.82 13.05
CA GLY A 319 2.52 1.51 13.15
C GLY A 319 1.72 0.33 12.57
N ARG A 320 0.58 0.57 11.88
CA ARG A 320 -0.19 -0.51 11.22
C ARG A 320 0.36 -0.91 9.85
N THR A 321 1.12 -0.04 9.21
CA THR A 321 1.74 -0.27 7.90
C THR A 321 3.12 0.36 7.88
N ALA A 322 4.09 -0.31 7.24
CA ALA A 322 5.37 0.29 6.93
C ALA A 322 5.27 1.34 5.81
N PHE A 323 4.20 1.31 5.00
CA PHE A 323 3.95 2.23 3.89
C PHE A 323 3.11 3.44 4.34
N MET A 324 3.71 4.26 5.20
CA MET A 324 3.18 5.56 5.59
C MET A 324 3.99 6.67 4.91
N PHE A 325 3.30 7.60 4.27
CA PHE A 325 3.89 8.70 3.52
C PHE A 325 3.45 10.04 4.07
N THR A 326 4.37 11.00 4.05
CA THR A 326 4.05 12.42 4.18
C THR A 326 4.16 13.04 2.79
N VAL A 327 3.03 13.46 2.23
CA VAL A 327 2.94 13.90 0.83
C VAL A 327 2.62 15.40 0.79
N PRO A 328 3.54 16.28 0.35
CA PRO A 328 3.20 17.68 0.17
C PRO A 328 2.13 17.85 -0.92
N MET A 329 1.15 18.71 -0.68
CA MET A 329 0.10 19.00 -1.65
C MET A 329 0.63 19.78 -2.86
N PHE A 330 1.69 20.57 -2.66
CA PHE A 330 2.39 21.31 -3.71
C PHE A 330 3.89 21.05 -3.61
N PRO A 331 4.39 19.93 -4.13
CA PRO A 331 5.81 19.54 -3.99
C PRO A 331 6.78 20.54 -4.62
N SER A 332 6.34 21.25 -5.67
CA SER A 332 7.18 22.21 -6.40
C SER A 332 7.31 23.59 -5.75
N LEU A 333 6.60 23.86 -4.65
CA LEU A 333 6.65 25.11 -3.88
C LEU A 333 7.49 24.91 -2.62
#